data_AF-A0A2T6DE94-F1
#
_entry.id   AF-A0A2T6DE94-F1
#
_cell.length_a   1.000
_cell.length_b   1.000
_cell.length_c   1.000
_cell.angle_alpha   90.00
_cell.angle_beta   90.00
_cell.angle_gamma   90.00
#
_symmetry.space_group_name_H-M   'P 1'
#
loop_
_entity.id
_entity.type
_entity.pdbx_description
1 polymer ?
#
loop_
_entity_poly.entity_id
_entity_poly.type
_entity_poly.pdbx_seq_one_letter_code
_entity_poly.pdbx_strand_id
1 'polypeptide(L)'
;MAAIENTAAWEIAFQYRDDEAKEGQPVGKSSLHQRDPKKIELIRTRPLWHAIVVEGSGSTREFWSNGMLIYAPLPDGAQPMILSINRDNLDPRVQARVLAALGAGKFPDFEWLNQECYQGMEKKAGRNCLIFRNDDKEAWIDAESRAPVLWRQAAEVRTFIQKPAPAAMLSLPEGLSSILQKLKIDVERLEKNPRNGG
;
A
#
# COMPACT_ATOMS: atom_id res chain seq x y z
N MET A 1 -7.72 -19.08 -15.98
CA MET A 1 -7.28 -17.76 -15.48
C MET A 1 -8.43 -17.16 -14.71
N ALA A 2 -8.31 -16.99 -13.39
CA ALA A 2 -9.32 -16.29 -12.60
C ALA A 2 -9.41 -14.84 -13.11
N ALA A 3 -10.62 -14.35 -13.37
CA ALA A 3 -10.84 -12.94 -13.67
C ALA A 3 -10.23 -12.14 -12.51
N ILE A 4 -9.16 -11.40 -12.78
CA ILE A 4 -8.60 -10.54 -11.74
C ILE A 4 -9.69 -9.53 -11.44
N GLU A 5 -10.25 -9.58 -10.23
CA GLU A 5 -11.32 -8.70 -9.81
C GLU A 5 -10.91 -7.25 -10.14
N ASN A 6 -11.74 -6.58 -10.94
CA ASN A 6 -11.47 -5.22 -11.37
C ASN A 6 -11.53 -4.22 -10.21
N THR A 7 -12.07 -4.65 -9.07
CA THR A 7 -12.28 -3.85 -7.87
C THR A 7 -11.85 -4.62 -6.63
N ALA A 8 -11.24 -3.93 -5.66
CA ALA A 8 -10.88 -4.50 -4.37
C ALA A 8 -10.83 -3.40 -3.31
N ALA A 9 -11.11 -3.75 -2.05
CA ALA A 9 -10.94 -2.86 -0.92
C ALA A 9 -10.27 -3.58 0.26
N TRP A 10 -9.32 -2.91 0.90
CA TRP A 10 -8.50 -3.46 1.97
C TRP A 10 -8.33 -2.46 3.10
N GLU A 11 -8.20 -3.00 4.30
CA GLU A 11 -7.64 -2.31 5.45
C GLU A 11 -6.43 -3.09 5.94
N ILE A 12 -5.31 -2.40 6.15
CA ILE A 12 -4.05 -2.97 6.62
C ILE A 12 -3.68 -2.26 7.91
N ALA A 13 -3.65 -2.99 9.02
CA ALA A 13 -3.23 -2.48 10.31
C ALA A 13 -1.79 -2.89 10.58
N PHE A 14 -0.98 -1.96 11.10
CA PHE A 14 0.42 -2.16 11.43
C PHE A 14 0.60 -2.13 12.94
N GLN A 15 1.45 -3.02 13.45
CA GLN A 15 1.90 -3.05 14.83
C GLN A 15 3.42 -3.17 14.84
N TYR A 16 4.08 -2.39 15.69
CA TYR A 16 5.53 -2.40 15.81
C TYR A 16 5.93 -2.90 17.21
N ARG A 17 7.04 -3.65 17.30
CA ARG A 17 7.49 -4.27 18.56
C ARG A 17 7.72 -3.25 19.69
N ASP A 18 8.15 -2.05 19.36
CA ASP A 18 8.38 -0.98 20.34
C ASP A 18 7.06 -0.38 20.87
N ASP A 19 5.91 -0.69 20.26
CA ASP A 19 4.58 -0.33 20.79
C ASP A 19 4.17 -1.23 21.96
N GLU A 20 4.79 -2.40 22.14
CA GLU A 20 4.63 -3.25 23.32
C GLU A 20 5.45 -2.68 24.47
N ALA A 21 4.97 -1.58 25.06
CA ALA A 21 5.56 -1.02 26.27
C ALA A 21 5.70 -2.13 27.32
N LYS A 22 6.92 -2.33 27.83
CA LYS A 22 7.11 -3.15 29.03
C LYS A 22 6.27 -2.55 30.15
N GLU A 23 5.41 -3.37 30.73
CA GLU A 23 4.53 -3.02 31.85
C GLU A 23 5.35 -2.25 32.92
N GLY A 24 5.03 -0.97 33.13
CA GLY A 24 5.69 -0.12 34.13
C GLY A 24 6.66 0.96 33.63
N GLN A 25 6.96 1.06 32.33
CA GLN A 25 7.62 2.27 31.82
C GLN A 25 6.60 3.39 31.54
N PRO A 26 6.87 4.64 31.96
CA PRO A 26 6.03 5.76 31.58
C PRO A 26 5.98 5.83 30.05
N VAL A 27 4.78 6.07 29.51
CA VAL A 27 4.52 6.20 28.07
C VAL A 27 5.24 7.46 27.55
N GLY A 28 6.56 7.42 27.47
CA GLY A 28 7.33 8.34 26.66
C GLY A 28 6.96 8.03 25.23
N LYS A 29 6.31 8.98 24.54
CA LYS A 29 5.98 8.86 23.13
C LYS A 29 7.26 8.49 22.37
N SER A 30 7.42 7.21 22.02
CA SER A 30 8.54 6.79 21.20
C SER A 30 8.46 7.55 19.88
N SER A 31 9.40 8.47 19.66
CA SER A 31 9.43 9.28 18.44
C SER A 31 9.80 8.46 17.20
N LEU A 32 10.27 7.22 17.40
CA LEU A 32 10.82 6.35 16.35
C LEU A 32 9.79 6.01 15.27
N HIS A 33 8.51 5.90 15.62
CA HIS A 33 7.45 5.43 14.71
C HIS A 33 6.41 6.51 14.36
N GLN A 34 6.69 7.79 14.62
CA GLN A 34 5.71 8.86 14.36
C GLN A 34 5.28 8.94 12.89
N ARG A 35 6.19 8.63 11.95
CA ARG A 35 5.92 8.64 10.50
C ARG A 35 5.60 7.27 9.92
N ASP A 36 5.66 6.23 10.75
CA ASP A 36 5.37 4.88 10.29
C ASP A 36 3.85 4.71 10.16
N PRO A 37 3.36 4.00 9.11
CA PRO A 37 1.93 3.74 8.97
C PRO A 37 1.42 2.94 10.16
N LYS A 38 0.34 3.40 10.78
CA LYS A 38 -0.45 2.63 11.75
C LYS A 38 -1.58 1.88 11.05
N LYS A 39 -2.17 2.51 10.03
CA LYS A 39 -3.26 1.94 9.23
C LYS A 39 -3.20 2.44 7.79
N ILE A 40 -3.52 1.57 6.85
CA ILE A 40 -3.77 1.91 5.45
C ILE A 40 -5.18 1.44 5.08
N GLU A 41 -6.01 2.33 4.57
CA GLU A 41 -7.23 1.98 3.85
C GLU A 41 -6.94 2.10 2.36
N LEU A 42 -7.29 1.07 1.59
CA LEU A 42 -7.00 1.00 0.17
C LEU A 42 -8.26 0.62 -0.59
N ILE A 43 -8.62 1.43 -1.58
CA ILE A 43 -9.65 1.11 -2.57
C ILE A 43 -8.96 1.05 -3.94
N ARG A 44 -9.24 0.01 -4.70
CA ARG A 44 -8.74 -0.18 -6.06
C ARG A 44 -9.91 -0.43 -7.00
N THR A 45 -9.94 0.31 -8.10
CA THR A 45 -10.86 0.08 -9.23
C THR A 45 -10.06 0.33 -10.51
N ARG A 46 -9.57 -0.73 -11.14
CA ARG A 46 -8.54 -0.62 -12.18
C ARG A 46 -8.92 0.39 -13.28
N PRO A 47 -7.97 1.24 -13.73
CA PRO A 47 -6.57 1.30 -13.32
C PRO A 47 -6.33 2.12 -12.03
N LEU A 48 -7.37 2.77 -11.51
CA LEU A 48 -7.25 3.68 -10.38
C LEU A 48 -7.11 2.95 -9.05
N TRP A 49 -6.44 3.61 -8.12
CA TRP A 49 -6.54 3.29 -6.70
C TRP A 49 -6.44 4.56 -5.85
N HIS A 50 -6.96 4.46 -4.64
CA HIS A 50 -6.94 5.48 -3.61
C HIS A 50 -6.52 4.83 -2.28
N ALA A 51 -5.53 5.40 -1.61
CA ALA A 51 -5.06 4.95 -0.31
C ALA A 51 -5.08 6.10 0.70
N ILE A 52 -5.62 5.82 1.89
CA ILE A 52 -5.56 6.70 3.06
C ILE A 52 -4.61 6.06 4.06
N VAL A 53 -3.53 6.76 4.40
CA VAL A 53 -2.49 6.31 5.33
C VAL A 53 -2.61 7.11 6.61
N VAL A 54 -2.90 6.43 7.71
CA VAL A 54 -2.86 7.00 9.06
C VAL A 54 -1.53 6.65 9.69
N GLU A 55 -0.76 7.65 10.10
CA GLU A 55 0.56 7.48 10.69
C GLU A 55 0.52 7.28 12.21
N GLY A 56 1.63 6.85 12.80
CA GLY A 56 1.80 6.74 14.26
C GLY A 56 1.61 8.06 15.01
N SER A 57 1.87 9.20 14.35
CA SER A 57 1.58 10.55 14.87
C SER A 57 0.08 10.87 14.95
N GLY A 58 -0.76 10.10 14.25
CA GLY A 58 -2.18 10.37 14.05
C GLY A 58 -2.49 11.24 12.83
N SER A 59 -1.48 11.77 12.12
CA SER A 59 -1.73 12.48 10.86
C SER A 59 -2.15 11.52 9.76
N THR A 60 -2.96 12.03 8.83
CA THR A 60 -3.44 11.28 7.67
C THR A 60 -2.82 11.83 6.40
N ARG A 61 -2.46 10.93 5.48
CA ARG A 61 -2.04 11.25 4.12
C ARG A 61 -2.88 10.48 3.12
N GLU A 62 -3.26 11.13 2.04
CA GLU A 62 -3.95 10.49 0.93
C GLU A 62 -2.99 10.28 -0.24
N PHE A 63 -3.22 9.19 -0.97
CA PHE A 63 -2.50 8.88 -2.19
C PHE A 63 -3.50 8.39 -3.24
N TRP A 64 -3.40 8.94 -4.43
CA TRP A 64 -4.19 8.54 -5.59
C TRP A 64 -3.26 8.00 -6.67
N SER A 65 -3.78 7.15 -7.54
CA SER A 65 -3.06 6.78 -8.75
C SER A 65 -4.01 6.41 -9.85
N ASN A 66 -3.51 6.56 -11.07
CA ASN A 66 -4.13 6.07 -12.28
C ASN A 66 -3.44 4.84 -12.89
N GLY A 67 -2.60 4.16 -12.11
CA GLY A 67 -1.78 3.04 -12.56
C GLY A 67 -0.47 3.44 -13.25
N MET A 68 -0.30 4.72 -13.62
CA MET A 68 0.94 5.24 -14.22
C MET A 68 1.70 6.20 -13.31
N LEU A 69 0.99 7.00 -12.52
CA LEU A 69 1.56 8.00 -11.62
C LEU A 69 0.87 7.92 -10.28
N ILE A 70 1.57 8.35 -9.24
CA ILE A 70 1.04 8.48 -7.89
C ILE A 70 0.92 9.97 -7.57
N TYR A 71 -0.15 10.34 -6.90
CA TYR A 71 -0.44 11.71 -6.52
C TYR A 71 -0.69 11.77 -5.03
N ALA A 72 -0.04 12.72 -4.36
CA ALA A 72 -0.37 13.08 -2.99
C ALA A 72 -1.02 14.47 -3.02
N PRO A 73 -2.34 14.59 -2.79
CA PRO A 73 -2.96 15.89 -2.61
C PRO A 73 -2.31 16.62 -1.44
N LEU A 74 -2.05 17.91 -1.63
CA LEU A 74 -1.56 18.79 -0.59
C LEU A 74 -2.73 19.58 0.03
N PRO A 75 -2.60 20.05 1.28
CA PRO A 75 -3.59 20.90 1.91
C PRO A 75 -3.89 22.17 1.10
N ASP A 76 -5.05 22.78 1.37
CA ASP A 76 -5.43 24.12 0.92
C ASP A 76 -5.45 24.34 -0.61
N GLY A 77 -5.66 23.27 -1.38
CA GLY A 77 -5.75 23.36 -2.85
C GLY A 77 -4.41 23.64 -3.53
N ALA A 78 -3.29 23.50 -2.82
CA ALA A 78 -1.97 23.52 -3.42
C ALA A 78 -1.84 22.43 -4.50
N GLN A 79 -0.95 22.65 -5.47
CA GLN A 79 -0.75 21.66 -6.53
C GLN A 79 -0.32 20.31 -5.91
N PRO A 80 -1.02 19.21 -6.22
CA PRO A 80 -0.70 17.90 -5.69
C PRO A 80 0.71 17.52 -6.10
N MET A 81 1.39 16.86 -5.17
CA MET A 81 2.71 16.33 -5.43
C MET A 81 2.59 15.12 -6.35
N ILE A 82 3.23 15.20 -7.53
CA ILE A 82 3.30 14.08 -8.46
C ILE A 82 4.52 13.26 -8.09
N LEU A 83 4.24 12.06 -7.61
CA LEU A 83 5.23 11.08 -7.24
C LEU A 83 5.43 10.19 -8.47
N SER A 84 6.52 10.43 -9.20
CA SER A 84 6.91 9.56 -10.29
C SER A 84 7.11 8.14 -9.74
N ILE A 85 6.70 7.12 -10.51
CA ILE A 85 7.02 5.73 -10.18
C ILE A 85 8.54 5.47 -10.33
N ASN A 86 9.32 6.43 -10.88
CA ASN A 86 10.78 6.36 -10.77
C ASN A 86 11.20 6.33 -9.31
N ARG A 87 11.87 5.24 -8.95
CA ARG A 87 12.06 4.73 -7.59
C ARG A 87 12.90 5.63 -6.68
N ASP A 88 13.53 6.68 -7.21
CA ASP A 88 14.66 7.31 -6.53
C ASP A 88 14.29 8.53 -5.66
N ASN A 89 13.07 9.08 -5.78
CA ASN A 89 12.71 10.36 -5.16
C ASN A 89 11.59 10.31 -4.11
N LEU A 90 11.05 9.13 -3.82
CA LEU A 90 10.10 8.97 -2.72
C LEU A 90 10.84 8.60 -1.43
N ASP A 91 10.30 9.00 -0.28
CA ASP A 91 10.73 8.42 1.01
C ASP A 91 10.64 6.89 0.89
N PRO A 92 11.76 6.15 0.96
CA PRO A 92 11.79 4.72 0.72
C PRO A 92 10.83 3.94 1.64
N ARG A 93 10.51 4.47 2.82
CA ARG A 93 9.59 3.85 3.78
C ARG A 93 8.14 3.98 3.33
N VAL A 94 7.77 5.16 2.81
CA VAL A 94 6.43 5.41 2.26
C VAL A 94 6.28 4.67 0.94
N GLN A 95 7.30 4.71 0.10
CA GLN A 95 7.32 4.01 -1.18
C GLN A 95 7.20 2.50 -1.00
N ALA A 96 8.06 1.90 -0.17
CA ALA A 96 8.02 0.46 0.05
C ALA A 96 6.67 0.03 0.62
N ARG A 97 6.12 0.74 1.61
CA ARG A 97 4.88 0.31 2.29
C ARG A 97 3.59 0.64 1.52
N VAL A 98 3.53 1.81 0.89
CA VAL A 98 2.39 2.20 0.05
C VAL A 98 2.44 1.39 -1.24
N LEU A 99 3.54 1.39 -2.00
CA LEU A 99 3.64 0.49 -3.17
C LEU A 99 3.44 -0.97 -2.77
N ALA A 100 3.80 -1.35 -1.53
CA ALA A 100 3.52 -2.68 -1.03
C ALA A 100 2.04 -3.01 -0.92
N ALA A 101 1.27 -2.12 -0.31
CA ALA A 101 -0.18 -2.27 -0.28
C ALA A 101 -0.79 -2.27 -1.70
N LEU A 102 -0.18 -1.56 -2.65
CA LEU A 102 -0.76 -1.23 -3.96
C LEU A 102 -0.50 -2.25 -5.07
N GLY A 103 0.48 -3.14 -4.89
CA GLY A 103 0.78 -4.24 -5.79
C GLY A 103 -0.31 -5.32 -5.88
N ALA A 104 -1.57 -5.02 -5.53
CA ALA A 104 -2.73 -5.89 -5.25
C ALA A 104 -3.08 -6.94 -6.33
N GLY A 105 -2.14 -7.86 -6.52
CA GLY A 105 -2.14 -9.08 -7.31
C GLY A 105 -0.95 -9.95 -6.86
N LYS A 106 0.12 -9.33 -6.36
CA LYS A 106 1.19 -9.96 -5.57
C LYS A 106 1.47 -9.03 -4.40
N PHE A 107 1.10 -9.42 -3.18
CA PHE A 107 1.52 -8.70 -1.98
C PHE A 107 3.04 -8.73 -1.98
N PRO A 108 3.74 -7.61 -2.10
CA PRO A 108 5.19 -7.61 -2.05
C PRO A 108 5.62 -7.82 -0.60
N ASP A 109 6.85 -8.29 -0.45
CA ASP A 109 7.33 -9.00 0.74
C ASP A 109 6.75 -10.43 0.88
N PHE A 110 6.14 -10.98 -0.18
CA PHE A 110 5.67 -12.37 -0.27
C PHE A 110 6.39 -13.15 -1.39
N GLU A 111 7.43 -12.60 -2.01
CA GLU A 111 8.24 -13.28 -3.03
C GLU A 111 8.94 -14.54 -2.50
N TRP A 112 9.16 -14.59 -1.18
CA TRP A 112 9.72 -15.76 -0.48
C TRP A 112 8.68 -16.86 -0.22
N LEU A 113 7.40 -16.62 -0.48
CA LEU A 113 6.37 -17.65 -0.32
C LEU A 113 6.53 -18.73 -1.38
N ASN A 114 7.08 -19.86 -0.98
CA ASN A 114 7.26 -21.03 -1.82
C ASN A 114 6.97 -22.30 -1.00
N GLN A 115 7.09 -23.47 -1.65
CA GLN A 115 6.82 -24.76 -1.00
C GLN A 115 7.78 -25.07 0.15
N GLU A 116 9.03 -24.60 0.09
CA GLU A 116 10.05 -24.83 1.14
C GLU A 116 9.69 -24.09 2.44
N CYS A 117 9.04 -22.94 2.32
CA CYS A 117 8.63 -22.13 3.46
C CYS A 117 7.27 -22.55 4.05
N TYR A 118 6.53 -23.46 3.40
CA TYR A 118 5.20 -23.88 3.83
C TYR A 118 5.25 -24.77 5.07
N GLN A 119 4.49 -24.42 6.11
CA GLN A 119 4.48 -25.11 7.40
C GLN A 119 3.20 -25.92 7.66
N GLY A 120 2.17 -25.76 6.83
CA GLY A 120 0.89 -26.44 7.01
C GLY A 120 -0.31 -25.49 7.01
N MET A 121 -1.41 -25.98 7.57
CA MET A 121 -2.67 -25.26 7.70
C MET A 121 -3.09 -25.14 9.16
N GLU A 122 -3.45 -23.94 9.58
CA GLU A 122 -4.01 -23.68 10.91
C GLU A 122 -5.11 -22.62 10.86
N LYS A 123 -5.86 -22.49 11.95
CA LYS A 123 -6.94 -21.50 12.06
C LYS A 123 -6.42 -20.18 12.62
N LYS A 124 -6.63 -19.06 11.92
CA LYS A 124 -6.30 -17.70 12.37
C LYS A 124 -7.46 -16.75 12.13
N ALA A 125 -7.81 -15.97 13.15
CA ALA A 125 -8.94 -15.03 13.09
C ALA A 125 -10.24 -15.69 12.56
N GLY A 126 -10.48 -16.94 12.94
CA GLY A 126 -11.64 -17.71 12.50
C GLY A 126 -11.54 -18.39 11.14
N ARG A 127 -10.47 -18.14 10.36
CA ARG A 127 -10.28 -18.64 8.99
C ARG A 127 -9.25 -19.76 8.93
N ASN A 128 -9.41 -20.69 7.98
CA ASN A 128 -8.39 -21.69 7.68
C ASN A 128 -7.31 -21.05 6.82
N CYS A 129 -6.07 -21.06 7.28
CA CYS A 129 -4.97 -20.37 6.62
C CYS A 129 -3.81 -21.32 6.35
N LEU A 130 -3.18 -21.18 5.18
CA LEU A 130 -1.84 -21.67 4.92
C LEU A 130 -0.83 -20.83 5.71
N ILE A 131 0.12 -21.48 6.37
CA ILE A 131 1.19 -20.84 7.10
C ILE A 131 2.49 -20.99 6.32
N PHE A 132 3.22 -19.88 6.19
CA PHE A 132 4.57 -19.86 5.65
C PHE A 132 5.51 -19.20 6.66
N ARG A 133 6.71 -19.75 6.82
CA ARG A 133 7.77 -19.21 7.66
C ARG A 133 9.12 -19.32 6.98
N ASN A 134 9.93 -18.27 7.08
CA ASN A 134 11.30 -18.23 6.59
C ASN A 134 12.10 -17.23 7.44
N ASP A 135 13.07 -17.72 8.20
CA ASP A 135 13.87 -16.93 9.15
C ASP A 135 13.02 -16.06 10.09
N ASP A 136 13.09 -14.74 9.94
CA ASP A 136 12.36 -13.74 10.72
C ASP A 136 11.00 -13.37 10.14
N LYS A 137 10.56 -14.07 9.08
CA LYS A 137 9.32 -13.80 8.34
C LYS A 137 8.27 -14.88 8.59
N GLU A 138 7.03 -14.42 8.70
CA GLU A 138 5.85 -15.28 8.82
C GLU A 138 4.69 -14.67 8.02
N ALA A 139 3.99 -15.50 7.25
CA ALA A 139 2.81 -15.09 6.50
C ALA A 139 1.68 -16.12 6.66
N TRP A 140 0.48 -15.60 6.79
CA TRP A 140 -0.76 -16.38 6.88
C TRP A 140 -1.65 -16.01 5.71
N ILE A 141 -1.96 -17.00 4.87
CA ILE A 141 -2.78 -16.83 3.67
C ILE A 141 -4.07 -17.61 3.85
N ASP A 142 -5.22 -16.96 3.71
CA ASP A 142 -6.51 -17.63 3.70
C ASP A 142 -6.54 -18.74 2.63
N ALA A 143 -6.92 -19.96 3.03
CA ALA A 143 -6.79 -21.13 2.19
C ALA A 143 -7.77 -21.12 1.00
N GLU A 144 -8.92 -20.43 1.15
CA GLU A 144 -9.98 -20.36 0.15
C GLU A 144 -9.76 -19.18 -0.80
N SER A 145 -9.79 -17.96 -0.28
CA SER A 145 -9.68 -16.73 -1.06
C SER A 145 -8.26 -16.44 -1.55
N ARG A 146 -7.26 -17.10 -0.97
CA ARG A 146 -5.82 -16.81 -1.19
C ARG A 146 -5.42 -15.39 -0.81
N ALA A 147 -6.26 -14.70 -0.04
CA ALA A 147 -5.97 -13.41 0.55
C ALA A 147 -4.96 -13.53 1.70
N PRO A 148 -4.04 -12.57 1.90
CA PRO A 148 -3.26 -12.50 3.11
C PRO A 148 -4.19 -12.14 4.27
N VAL A 149 -3.85 -12.68 5.43
CA VAL A 149 -4.52 -12.43 6.71
C VAL A 149 -3.55 -11.74 7.65
N LEU A 150 -2.31 -12.24 7.70
CA LEU A 150 -1.25 -11.71 8.54
C LEU A 150 0.09 -11.82 7.83
N TRP A 151 0.94 -10.82 8.05
CA TRP A 151 2.35 -10.85 7.70
C TRP A 151 3.15 -10.33 8.89
N ARG A 152 4.32 -10.89 9.12
CA ARG A 152 5.25 -10.49 10.16
C ARG A 152 6.66 -10.56 9.61
N GLN A 153 7.45 -9.54 9.91
CA GLN A 153 8.90 -9.57 9.71
C GLN A 153 9.57 -8.78 10.83
N ALA A 154 10.52 -9.41 11.51
CA ALA A 154 11.25 -8.83 12.63
C ALA A 154 10.32 -8.16 13.67
N ALA A 155 10.31 -6.83 13.71
CA ALA A 155 9.53 -6.03 14.65
C ALA A 155 8.19 -5.53 14.09
N GLU A 156 7.85 -5.82 12.83
CA GLU A 156 6.65 -5.31 12.18
C GLU A 156 5.64 -6.45 11.97
N VAL A 157 4.38 -6.19 12.35
CA VAL A 157 3.23 -7.07 12.07
C VAL A 157 2.21 -6.29 11.26
N ARG A 158 1.75 -6.88 10.17
CA ARG A 158 0.66 -6.38 9.33
C ARG A 158 -0.52 -7.33 9.40
N THR A 159 -1.70 -6.81 9.68
CA THR A 159 -2.97 -7.56 9.62
C THR A 159 -3.82 -7.03 8.48
N PHE A 160 -4.31 -7.94 7.63
CA PHE A 160 -5.04 -7.59 6.42
C PHE A 160 -6.52 -7.93 6.58
N ILE A 161 -7.38 -6.96 6.30
CA ILE A 161 -8.83 -7.10 6.33
C ILE A 161 -9.37 -6.74 4.96
N GLN A 162 -9.79 -7.75 4.20
CA GLN A 162 -10.53 -7.54 2.96
C GLN A 162 -11.91 -6.95 3.29
N LYS A 163 -12.24 -5.82 2.67
CA LYS A 163 -13.55 -5.18 2.77
C LYS A 163 -14.40 -5.55 1.54
N PRO A 164 -15.74 -5.36 1.59
CA PRO A 164 -16.56 -5.49 0.39
C PRO A 164 -16.02 -4.62 -0.74
N ALA A 165 -16.09 -5.12 -1.97
CA ALA A 165 -15.68 -4.36 -3.14
C ALA A 165 -16.46 -3.02 -3.21
N PRO A 166 -15.82 -1.93 -3.68
CA PRO A 166 -16.49 -0.65 -3.80
C PRO A 166 -17.69 -0.75 -4.76
N ALA A 167 -18.81 -0.13 -4.38
CA ALA A 167 -20.04 -0.14 -5.18
C ALA A 167 -19.92 0.70 -6.46
N ALA A 168 -18.97 1.64 -6.52
CA ALA A 168 -18.71 2.50 -7.65
C ALA A 168 -17.24 2.46 -8.06
N MET A 169 -16.98 2.69 -9.35
CA MET A 169 -15.63 2.93 -9.84
C MET A 169 -15.08 4.22 -9.23
N LEU A 170 -13.81 4.23 -8.85
CA LEU A 170 -13.14 5.47 -8.45
C LEU A 170 -13.12 6.43 -9.64
N SER A 171 -13.19 7.72 -9.32
CA SER A 171 -12.82 8.82 -10.20
C SER A 171 -11.68 9.59 -9.54
N LEU A 172 -10.80 10.16 -10.34
CA LEU A 172 -9.77 11.05 -9.80
C LEU A 172 -10.43 12.34 -9.31
N PRO A 173 -9.95 12.91 -8.18
CA PRO A 173 -10.29 14.27 -7.79
C PRO A 173 -10.14 15.26 -8.95
N GLU A 174 -11.02 16.26 -9.02
CA GLU A 174 -11.07 17.23 -10.13
C GLU A 174 -9.73 17.92 -10.37
N GLY A 175 -9.07 18.38 -9.29
CA GLY A 175 -7.76 19.02 -9.36
C GLY A 175 -6.65 18.11 -9.92
N LEU A 176 -6.76 16.80 -9.78
CA LEU A 176 -5.82 15.84 -10.37
C LEU A 176 -6.08 15.58 -11.85
N SER A 177 -7.35 15.63 -12.25
CA SER A 177 -7.75 15.42 -13.65
C SER A 177 -7.18 16.50 -14.58
N SER A 178 -7.16 17.77 -14.15
CA SER A 178 -6.56 18.87 -14.92
C SER A 178 -5.05 18.73 -15.11
N ILE A 179 -4.35 18.25 -14.07
CA ILE A 179 -2.90 18.03 -14.12
C ILE A 179 -2.55 16.93 -15.10
N LEU A 180 -3.35 15.86 -15.12
CA LEU A 180 -3.19 14.79 -16.09
C LEU A 180 -3.38 15.23 -17.53
N GLN A 181 -4.37 16.08 -17.79
CA GLN A 181 -4.56 16.65 -19.11
C GLN A 181 -3.36 17.48 -19.54
N LYS A 182 -2.81 18.31 -18.62
CA LYS A 182 -1.61 19.10 -18.89
C LYS A 182 -0.40 18.21 -19.18
N LEU A 183 -0.14 17.20 -18.35
CA LEU A 183 0.96 16.25 -18.55
C LEU A 183 0.84 15.52 -19.88
N LYS A 184 -0.37 15.08 -20.25
CA LYS A 184 -0.63 14.43 -21.54
C LYS A 184 -0.26 15.35 -22.70
N ILE A 185 -0.70 16.62 -22.65
CA ILE A 185 -0.38 17.63 -23.68
C ILE A 185 1.14 17.87 -23.76
N ASP A 186 1.82 17.97 -22.61
CA ASP A 186 3.25 18.23 -22.56
C ASP A 186 4.06 17.04 -23.13
N VAL A 187 3.66 15.80 -22.82
CA VAL A 187 4.26 14.58 -23.41
C VAL A 187 4.05 14.56 -24.93
N GLU A 188 2.81 14.77 -25.40
CA GLU A 188 2.51 14.80 -26.85
C GLU A 188 3.31 15.89 -27.58
N ARG A 189 3.59 17.03 -26.93
CA ARG A 189 4.43 18.10 -27.50
C ARG A 189 5.90 17.69 -27.60
N LEU A 190 6.42 17.01 -26.58
CA LEU A 190 7.80 16.51 -26.58
C LEU A 190 8.00 15.42 -27.64
N GLU A 191 7.01 14.55 -27.85
CA GLU A 191 7.06 13.51 -28.88
C GLU A 191 7.01 14.09 -30.31
N LYS A 192 6.25 15.18 -30.52
CA LYS A 192 6.15 15.84 -31.84
C LYS A 192 7.35 16.71 -32.19
N ASN A 193 8.03 17.25 -31.17
CA ASN A 193 9.25 18.04 -31.33
C ASN A 193 10.38 17.38 -30.51
N PRO A 194 10.85 16.18 -30.92
CA PRO A 194 12.04 15.63 -30.30
C PRO A 194 13.13 16.67 -30.54
N ARG A 195 13.65 17.28 -29.48
CA ARG A 195 14.80 18.16 -29.61
C ARG A 195 15.84 17.35 -30.38
N ASN A 196 16.19 17.81 -31.58
CA ASN A 196 17.30 17.27 -32.35
C ASN A 196 18.55 17.48 -31.49
N GLY A 197 18.86 16.49 -30.66
CA GLY A 197 20.06 16.47 -29.84
C GLY A 197 21.23 16.25 -30.76
N GLY A 198 21.83 17.36 -31.20
CA GLY A 198 23.25 17.41 -31.56
C GLY A 198 24.11 17.45 -30.31
#